data_AF-X0V4L5-F1
#
_entry.id   AF-X0V4L5-F1
#
_cell.length_a   1.000
_cell.length_b   1.000
_cell.length_c   1.000
_cell.angle_alpha   90.00
_cell.angle_beta   90.00
_cell.angle_gamma   90.00
#
_symmetry.space_group_name_H-M   'P 1'
#
loop_
_entity.id
_entity.type
_entity.pdbx_description
1 polymer ?
#
loop_
_entity_poly.entity_id
_entity_poly.type
_entity_poly.pdbx_seq_one_letter_code
_entity_poly.pdbx_strand_id
1 'polypeptide(L)'
;MRYAIIADIHANLAAFAAVLSDIEDKGGVEELWCLGDVVGYGPDPRQCIELLRQHKHVCVAGNHDWAAIGKLDVPEFNPDAAVVCRWTAQQLSSEDVDYLGGLPSVMEKDDFTLVHGS
;
A
#
# COMPACT_ATOMS: atom_id res chain seq x y z
N MET A 1 -8.95 -17.57 -13.87
CA MET A 1 -8.09 -16.57 -13.22
C MET A 1 -8.90 -15.87 -12.15
N ARG A 2 -8.40 -15.74 -10.92
CA ARG A 2 -9.03 -14.95 -9.86
C ARG A 2 -8.00 -13.99 -9.31
N TYR A 3 -8.37 -12.73 -9.17
CA TYR A 3 -7.56 -11.68 -8.58
C TYR A 3 -8.29 -11.14 -7.34
N ALA A 4 -7.55 -10.75 -6.31
CA ALA A 4 -8.12 -9.97 -5.21
C ALA A 4 -7.65 -8.53 -5.35
N ILE A 5 -8.59 -7.60 -5.33
CA ILE A 5 -8.30 -6.17 -5.36
C ILE A 5 -8.39 -5.66 -3.92
N ILE A 6 -7.33 -5.01 -3.45
CA ILE A 6 -7.23 -4.42 -2.11
C ILE A 6 -6.72 -2.98 -2.23
N ALA A 7 -7.06 -2.13 -1.29
CA ALA A 7 -6.67 -0.72 -1.26
C ALA A 7 -6.66 -0.23 0.18
N ASP A 8 -6.03 0.91 0.44
CA ASP A 8 -6.13 1.64 1.72
C ASP A 8 -5.82 0.76 2.94
N ILE A 9 -4.75 -0.04 2.82
CA ILE A 9 -4.29 -0.91 3.91
C ILE A 9 -3.91 -0.05 5.13
N HIS A 10 -3.33 1.12 4.88
CA HIS A 10 -3.02 2.13 5.89
C HIS A 10 -2.33 1.56 7.12
N ALA A 11 -1.28 0.77 6.89
CA ALA A 11 -0.46 0.17 7.94
C ALA A 11 -1.27 -0.59 9.02
N ASN A 12 -2.48 -1.04 8.67
CA ASN A 12 -3.36 -1.81 9.55
C ASN A 12 -3.12 -3.30 9.33
N LEU A 13 -2.05 -3.80 9.96
CA LEU A 13 -1.60 -5.18 9.80
C LEU A 13 -2.67 -6.20 10.17
N ALA A 14 -3.43 -5.94 11.24
CA ALA A 14 -4.49 -6.84 11.69
C ALA A 14 -5.62 -6.97 10.66
N ALA A 15 -6.05 -5.84 10.07
CA ALA A 15 -7.06 -5.85 9.01
C ALA A 15 -6.52 -6.53 7.75
N PHE A 16 -5.28 -6.22 7.35
CA PHE A 16 -4.69 -6.80 6.15
C PHE A 16 -4.53 -8.32 6.26
N ALA A 17 -4.01 -8.82 7.39
CA ALA A 17 -3.88 -10.25 7.65
C ALA A 17 -5.24 -10.96 7.65
N ALA A 18 -6.28 -10.34 8.22
CA ALA A 18 -7.64 -10.90 8.21
C ALA A 18 -8.20 -11.02 6.78
N VAL A 19 -7.98 -10.01 5.93
CA VAL A 19 -8.40 -10.04 4.52
C VAL A 19 -7.65 -11.13 3.74
N LEU A 20 -6.34 -11.28 3.94
CA LEU A 20 -5.56 -12.34 3.31
C LEU A 20 -6.03 -13.74 3.75
N SER A 21 -6.34 -13.92 5.03
CA SER A 21 -6.92 -15.18 5.52
C SER A 21 -8.26 -15.49 4.84
N ASP A 22 -9.16 -14.51 4.74
CA ASP A 22 -10.46 -14.69 4.07
C ASP A 22 -10.31 -14.99 2.56
N ILE A 23 -9.30 -14.42 1.90
CA ILE A 23 -8.96 -14.73 0.50
C ILE A 23 -8.54 -16.20 0.36
N GLU A 24 -7.64 -16.68 1.23
CA GLU A 24 -7.18 -18.08 1.22
C GLU A 24 -8.32 -19.05 1.54
N ASP A 25 -9.15 -18.75 2.54
CA ASP A 25 -10.31 -19.57 2.92
C ASP A 25 -11.35 -19.70 1.78
N LYS A 26 -11.40 -18.72 0.87
CA LYS A 26 -12.24 -18.74 -0.34
C LYS A 26 -11.61 -19.47 -1.53
N GLY A 27 -10.48 -20.15 -1.32
CA GLY A 27 -9.77 -20.92 -2.33
C GLY A 27 -8.63 -20.17 -3.02
N GLY A 28 -8.21 -19.04 -2.46
CA GLY A 28 -7.06 -18.27 -2.92
C GLY A 28 -7.28 -17.51 -4.24
N VAL A 29 -6.25 -16.74 -4.61
CA VAL A 29 -6.18 -15.97 -5.86
C VAL A 29 -4.82 -16.13 -6.51
N GLU A 30 -4.75 -15.83 -7.80
CA GLU A 30 -3.49 -15.91 -8.54
C GLU A 30 -2.55 -14.74 -8.24
N GLU A 31 -3.11 -13.56 -7.96
CA GLU A 31 -2.35 -12.34 -7.72
C GLU A 31 -3.21 -11.32 -6.96
N LEU A 32 -2.56 -10.55 -6.08
CA LEU A 32 -3.15 -9.40 -5.41
C LEU A 32 -2.95 -8.13 -6.25
N TRP A 33 -4.00 -7.34 -6.41
CA TRP A 33 -3.95 -6.03 -7.05
C TRP A 33 -4.16 -4.98 -5.96
N CYS A 34 -3.06 -4.36 -5.51
CA CYS A 34 -3.10 -3.34 -4.49
C CYS A 34 -3.21 -1.94 -5.13
N LEU A 35 -4.21 -1.17 -4.73
CA LEU A 35 -4.46 0.18 -5.24
C LEU A 35 -3.79 1.27 -4.40
N GLY A 36 -2.75 0.93 -3.65
CA GLY A 36 -1.95 1.87 -2.87
C GLY A 36 -2.49 2.17 -1.48
N ASP A 37 -1.84 3.15 -0.87
CA ASP A 37 -1.97 3.49 0.54
C ASP A 37 -1.72 2.27 1.43
N VAL A 38 -0.59 1.60 1.15
CA VAL A 38 -0.06 0.50 1.95
C VAL A 38 0.31 1.00 3.35
N VAL A 39 0.84 2.23 3.42
CA VAL A 39 1.24 2.89 4.67
C VAL A 39 0.37 4.12 4.98
N GLY A 40 0.67 4.79 6.09
CA GLY A 40 -0.13 5.91 6.62
C GLY A 40 -1.19 5.44 7.62
N TYR A 41 -1.62 6.33 8.51
CA TYR A 41 -2.51 6.11 9.65
C TYR A 41 -2.09 5.02 10.66
N GLY A 42 -2.05 3.75 10.26
CA GLY A 42 -1.78 2.62 11.14
C GLY A 42 -0.32 2.51 11.62
N PRO A 43 -0.08 1.69 12.66
CA PRO A 43 1.20 1.62 13.35
C PRO A 43 2.19 0.62 12.75
N ASP A 44 1.80 -0.19 11.77
CA ASP A 44 2.61 -1.31 11.27
C ASP A 44 3.00 -1.16 9.78
N PRO A 45 3.60 -0.03 9.35
CA PRO A 45 3.85 0.24 7.93
C PRO A 45 4.81 -0.77 7.31
N ARG A 46 5.91 -1.11 8.01
CA ARG A 46 6.90 -2.06 7.52
C ARG A 46 6.30 -3.45 7.36
N GLN A 47 5.59 -3.90 8.37
CA GLN A 47 4.99 -5.23 8.40
C GLN A 47 3.94 -5.38 7.31
N CYS A 48 3.19 -4.32 6.98
CA CYS A 48 2.27 -4.34 5.84
C CYS A 48 3.00 -4.43 4.49
N ILE A 49 4.10 -3.69 4.31
CA ILE A 49 4.96 -3.80 3.11
C ILE A 49 5.54 -5.21 3.00
N GLU A 50 6.15 -5.72 4.08
CA GLU A 50 6.75 -7.05 4.13
C GLU A 50 5.72 -8.14 3.84
N LEU A 51 4.53 -8.04 4.44
CA LEU A 51 3.43 -9.00 4.22
C LEU A 51 2.95 -8.95 2.77
N LEU A 52 2.73 -7.77 2.19
CA LEU A 52 2.32 -7.64 0.78
C LEU A 52 3.36 -8.28 -0.15
N ARG A 53 4.65 -8.08 0.13
CA ARG A 53 5.77 -8.63 -0.66
C ARG A 53 5.92 -10.15 -0.58
N GLN A 54 5.28 -10.81 0.39
CA GLN A 54 5.25 -12.29 0.47
C GLN A 54 4.28 -12.92 -0.55
N HIS A 55 3.37 -12.12 -1.12
CA HIS A 55 2.40 -12.58 -2.12
C HIS A 55 2.79 -12.08 -3.52
N LYS A 56 2.39 -12.83 -4.55
CA LYS A 56 2.42 -12.33 -5.92
C LYS A 56 1.44 -11.17 -6.02
N HIS A 57 1.95 -9.98 -6.32
CA HIS A 57 1.13 -8.77 -6.35
C HIS A 57 1.59 -7.79 -7.43
N VAL A 58 0.65 -6.95 -7.86
CA VAL A 58 0.92 -5.64 -8.46
C VAL A 58 0.42 -4.56 -7.51
N CYS A 59 1.07 -3.41 -7.52
CA CYS A 59 0.71 -2.30 -6.65
C CYS A 59 0.92 -0.97 -7.38
N VAL A 60 -0.03 -0.04 -7.24
CA VAL A 60 0.16 1.37 -7.57
C VAL A 60 0.36 2.17 -6.30
N ALA A 61 1.07 3.28 -6.38
CA ALA A 61 1.29 4.15 -5.23
C ALA A 61 0.02 4.92 -4.87
N GLY A 62 -0.30 4.95 -3.58
CA GLY A 62 -1.23 5.93 -3.04
C GLY A 62 -0.55 7.22 -2.59
N ASN A 63 -1.35 8.22 -2.22
CA ASN A 63 -0.81 9.51 -1.79
C ASN A 63 -0.07 9.40 -0.44
N HIS A 64 -0.52 8.57 0.49
CA HIS A 64 0.18 8.37 1.76
C HIS A 64 1.51 7.61 1.57
N ASP A 65 1.57 6.69 0.62
CA ASP A 65 2.82 5.99 0.27
C ASP A 65 3.91 6.96 -0.19
N TRP A 66 3.57 7.82 -1.16
CA TRP A 66 4.51 8.81 -1.69
C TRP A 66 4.79 9.94 -0.72
N ALA A 67 3.83 10.37 0.08
CA ALA A 67 4.04 11.35 1.12
C ALA A 67 5.01 10.86 2.21
N ALA A 68 4.91 9.57 2.59
CA ALA A 68 5.80 8.97 3.59
C ALA A 68 7.27 8.93 3.14
N ILE A 69 7.54 8.97 1.84
CA ILE A 69 8.90 8.99 1.27
C ILE A 69 9.29 10.35 0.66
N GLY A 70 8.47 11.39 0.87
CA GLY A 70 8.75 12.75 0.38
C GLY A 70 8.64 12.94 -1.14
N LYS A 71 7.98 12.02 -1.86
CA LYS A 71 7.64 12.18 -3.28
C LYS A 71 6.42 13.07 -3.51
N LEU A 72 5.53 13.14 -2.54
CA LEU A 72 4.38 14.03 -2.52
C LEU A 72 4.49 14.98 -1.34
N ASP A 73 4.20 16.25 -1.58
CA ASP A 73 4.36 17.28 -0.57
C ASP A 73 3.23 17.20 0.47
N VAL A 74 3.61 17.02 1.73
CA VAL A 74 2.71 16.85 2.89
C VAL A 74 1.79 18.07 3.18
N PRO A 75 2.07 19.34 2.80
CA PRO A 75 1.21 20.48 3.10
C PRO A 75 -0.23 20.41 2.58
N GLU A 76 -0.54 19.51 1.66
CA GLU A 76 -1.90 19.26 1.17
C GLU A 76 -2.74 18.39 2.12
N PHE A 77 -2.11 17.75 3.11
CA PHE A 77 -2.81 16.97 4.11
C PHE A 77 -3.33 17.82 5.27
N ASN A 78 -4.37 17.31 5.92
CA ASN A 78 -4.74 17.83 7.23
C ASN A 78 -3.57 17.63 8.23
N PRO A 79 -3.50 18.44 9.31
CA PRO A 79 -2.38 18.41 10.25
C PRO A 79 -2.10 17.03 10.86
N ASP A 80 -3.13 16.23 11.11
CA ASP A 80 -3.00 14.91 11.71
C ASP A 80 -2.35 13.93 10.73
N ALA A 81 -2.82 13.90 9.49
CA ALA A 81 -2.22 13.12 8.41
C ALA A 81 -0.75 13.53 8.17
N ALA A 82 -0.43 14.82 8.27
CA ALA A 82 0.95 15.29 8.16
C ALA A 82 1.86 14.78 9.30
N VAL A 83 1.34 14.74 10.54
CA VAL A 83 2.05 14.14 11.68
C VAL A 83 2.28 12.66 11.45
N VAL A 84 1.25 11.95 10.97
CA VAL A 84 1.36 10.52 10.71
C VAL A 84 2.35 10.24 9.59
N CYS A 85 2.32 10.94 8.45
CA CYS A 85 3.29 10.74 7.38
C CYS A 85 4.74 10.92 7.86
N ARG A 86 5.01 11.94 8.69
CA ARG A 86 6.34 12.12 9.30
C ARG A 86 6.73 10.99 10.23
N TRP A 87 5.79 10.48 11.02
CA TRP A 87 6.04 9.34 11.89
C TRP A 87 6.28 8.06 11.09
N THR A 88 5.47 7.80 10.06
CA THR A 88 5.61 6.66 9.14
C THR A 88 6.98 6.70 8.47
N ALA A 89 7.42 7.87 7.97
CA ALA A 89 8.74 8.04 7.35
C ALA A 89 9.89 7.60 8.29
N GLN A 90 9.76 7.79 9.60
CA GLN A 90 10.76 7.38 10.59
C GLN A 90 10.78 5.86 10.84
N GLN A 91 9.70 5.15 10.48
CA GLN A 91 9.63 3.69 10.64
C GLN A 91 10.23 2.95 9.44
N LEU A 92 10.19 3.56 8.26
CA LEU A 92 10.61 2.91 7.01
C LEU A 92 12.13 2.69 6.97
N SER A 93 12.54 1.51 6.51
CA SER A 93 13.93 1.25 6.10
C SER A 93 14.21 1.81 4.70
N SER A 94 15.48 1.81 4.30
CA SER A 94 15.86 2.14 2.93
C SER A 94 15.18 1.21 1.91
N GLU A 95 15.03 -0.08 2.23
CA GLU A 95 14.37 -1.04 1.33
C GLU A 95 12.87 -0.75 1.18
N ASP A 96 12.22 -0.30 2.25
CA ASP A 96 10.81 0.10 2.21
C ASP A 96 10.64 1.38 1.38
N VAL A 97 11.54 2.36 1.55
CA VAL A 97 11.58 3.59 0.76
C VAL A 97 11.79 3.29 -0.72
N ASP A 98 12.72 2.39 -1.04
CA ASP A 98 12.99 1.98 -2.43
C ASP A 98 11.80 1.26 -3.04
N TYR A 99 11.13 0.37 -2.28
CA TYR A 99 9.93 -0.31 -2.72
C TYR A 99 8.80 0.69 -3.04
N LEU A 100 8.43 1.56 -2.09
CA LEU A 100 7.38 2.58 -2.30
C LEU A 100 7.77 3.57 -3.41
N GLY A 101 9.06 3.88 -3.52
CA GLY A 101 9.62 4.74 -4.56
C GLY A 101 9.52 4.14 -5.95
N GLY A 102 9.54 2.82 -6.07
CA GLY A 102 9.40 2.08 -7.33
C GLY A 102 7.96 1.89 -7.81
N LEU A 103 6.96 2.16 -6.96
CA LEU A 103 5.54 2.00 -7.31
C LEU A 103 5.11 3.07 -8.35
N PRO A 104 4.42 2.68 -9.44
CA PRO A 104 3.87 3.62 -10.40
C PRO A 104 2.55 4.26 -9.87
N SER A 105 2.20 5.46 -10.33
CA SER A 105 0.87 6.06 -10.03
C SER A 105 -0.26 5.48 -10.88
N VAL A 106 0.08 4.93 -12.04
CA VAL A 106 -0.87 4.33 -12.98
C VAL A 106 -0.27 3.05 -13.51
N MET A 107 -1.08 1.99 -13.54
CA MET A 107 -0.69 0.72 -14.16
C MET A 107 -1.80 0.25 -15.08
N GLU A 108 -1.44 -0.09 -16.31
CA GLU A 108 -2.32 -0.83 -17.22
C GLU A 108 -1.99 -2.31 -17.12
N LYS A 109 -3.01 -3.12 -16.90
CA LYS A 109 -2.89 -4.57 -16.83
C LYS A 109 -4.10 -5.24 -17.47
N ASP A 110 -3.85 -6.02 -18.52
CA ASP A 110 -4.89 -6.62 -19.35
C ASP A 110 -5.86 -5.53 -19.86
N ASP A 111 -7.16 -5.68 -19.62
CA ASP A 111 -8.19 -4.69 -19.99
C ASP A 111 -8.49 -3.66 -18.87
N PHE A 112 -7.63 -3.57 -17.86
CA PHE A 112 -7.85 -2.74 -16.67
C PHE A 112 -6.79 -1.66 -16.50
N THR A 113 -7.22 -0.49 -16.03
CA THR A 113 -6.36 0.57 -15.53
C THR A 113 -6.48 0.64 -14.01
N LEU A 114 -5.34 0.56 -13.32
CA LEU A 114 -5.23 0.66 -11.88
C LEU A 114 -4.65 2.03 -11.54
N VAL A 115 -5.35 2.76 -10.69
CA VAL A 115 -4.95 4.05 -10.10
C VAL A 115 -5.46 4.10 -8.67
N HIS A 116 -4.79 4.84 -7.81
CA HIS A 116 -5.24 5.07 -6.44
C HIS A 116 -6.40 6.08 -6.38
N GLY A 117 -6.22 7.24 -7.04
CA GLY A 117 -7.22 8.30 -7.16
C GLY A 117 -7.17 8.97 -8.55
N SER A 118 -7.98 10.01 -8.74
CA SER A 118 -8.08 10.78 -10.00
C SER A 118 -8.26 12.27 -9.78
#